data_AF-A0A645HME3-F1
#
_entry.id   AF-A0A645HME3-F1
#
_cell.length_a   1.000
_cell.length_b   1.000
_cell.length_c   1.000
_cell.angle_alpha   90.00
_cell.angle_beta   90.00
_cell.angle_gamma   90.00
#
_symmetry.space_group_name_H-M   'P 1'
#
loop_
_entity.id
_entity.type
_entity.pdbx_description
1 polymer ?
#
loop_
_entity_poly.entity_id
_entity_poly.type
_entity_poly.pdbx_seq_one_letter_code
_entity_poly.pdbx_strand_id
1 'polypeptide(L)'
;MKAFYKGDRSLGHKIQDEFVEELRASLGKTDHCSCQKACKYHGKCIECVAIHRAHREHLPNCFRSMVNERIEKLSELTEHTALEQIEK
;
A
#
# COMPACT_ATOMS: atom_id res chain seq x y z
N MET A 1 -3.52 -4.94 13.65
CA MET A 1 -4.95 -4.61 13.46
C MET A 1 -5.92 -5.45 14.30
N LYS A 2 -5.78 -6.79 14.39
CA LYS A 2 -6.68 -7.64 15.20
C LYS A 2 -6.83 -7.18 16.66
N ALA A 3 -5.75 -6.69 17.29
CA ALA A 3 -5.79 -6.13 18.65
C ALA A 3 -6.71 -4.89 18.75
N PHE A 4 -6.61 -3.95 17.81
CA PHE A 4 -7.50 -2.78 17.74
C PHE A 4 -8.97 -3.18 17.56
N TYR A 5 -9.28 -4.15 16.70
CA TYR A 5 -10.66 -4.63 16.53
C TYR A 5 -11.24 -5.29 17.79
N LYS A 6 -10.37 -5.79 18.69
CA LYS A 6 -10.75 -6.33 20.00
C LYS A 6 -10.75 -5.26 21.11
N GLY A 7 -10.47 -4.00 20.78
CA GLY A 7 -10.42 -2.89 21.74
C GLY A 7 -9.09 -2.75 22.50
N ASP A 8 -8.14 -3.66 22.33
CA ASP A 8 -6.83 -3.59 22.99
C ASP A 8 -5.88 -2.66 22.22
N ARG A 9 -5.91 -1.38 22.60
CA ARG A 9 -5.08 -0.34 21.96
C ARG A 9 -3.62 -0.42 22.36
N SER A 10 -3.32 -0.86 23.60
CA SER A 10 -1.95 -0.95 24.10
C SER A 10 -1.17 -2.00 23.31
N LEU A 11 -1.74 -3.21 23.19
CA LEU A 11 -1.15 -4.25 22.36
C LEU A 11 -1.13 -3.85 20.88
N GLY A 12 -2.17 -3.15 20.42
CA GLY A 12 -2.22 -2.61 19.06
C GLY A 12 -1.05 -1.70 18.70
N HIS A 13 -0.73 -0.73 19.56
CA HIS A 13 0.42 0.16 19.37
C HIS A 13 1.75 -0.59 19.50
N LYS A 14 1.89 -1.47 20.50
CA LYS A 14 3.12 -2.27 20.67
C LYS A 14 3.49 -3.04 19.40
N ILE A 15 2.52 -3.74 18.79
CA ILE A 15 2.73 -4.47 17.53
C ILE A 15 3.10 -3.53 16.37
N GLN A 16 2.53 -2.33 16.33
CA GLN A 16 2.88 -1.34 15.31
C GLN A 16 4.32 -0.84 15.48
N ASP A 17 4.74 -0.57 16.70
CA ASP A 17 6.10 -0.11 17.00
C ASP A 17 7.13 -1.19 16.63
N GLU A 18 6.90 -2.45 17.03
CA GLU A 18 7.75 -3.60 16.66
C GLU A 18 7.89 -3.74 15.14
N PHE A 19 6.78 -3.63 14.40
CA PHE A 19 6.81 -3.65 12.93
C PHE A 19 7.62 -2.49 12.33
N VAL A 20 7.45 -1.27 12.86
CA VAL A 20 8.17 -0.09 12.36
C VAL A 20 9.67 -0.22 12.62
N GLU A 21 10.09 -0.78 13.75
CA GLU A 21 11.49 -1.05 14.05
C GLU A 21 12.10 -2.07 13.08
N GLU A 22 11.41 -3.19 12.85
CA GLU A 22 11.84 -4.21 11.88
C GLU A 22 11.94 -3.65 10.46
N LEU A 23 10.94 -2.86 10.04
CA LEU A 23 10.95 -2.20 8.75
C LEU A 23 12.17 -1.27 8.62
N ARG A 24 12.42 -0.41 9.61
CA ARG A 24 13.58 0.50 9.59
C ARG A 24 14.90 -0.25 9.51
N ALA A 25 15.03 -1.39 10.19
CA ALA A 25 16.23 -2.21 10.16
C ALA A 25 16.48 -2.87 8.79
N SER A 26 15.42 -3.13 8.01
CA SER A 26 15.48 -3.78 6.69
C SER A 26 15.51 -2.82 5.51
N LEU A 27 15.06 -1.57 5.68
CA LEU A 27 15.07 -0.56 4.60
C LEU A 27 16.47 -0.40 4.00
N GLY A 28 16.56 -0.52 2.68
CA GLY A 28 17.82 -0.44 1.93
C GLY A 28 18.67 -1.72 1.94
N LYS A 29 18.29 -2.74 2.71
CA LYS A 29 18.93 -4.06 2.71
C LYS A 29 18.10 -5.10 1.98
N THR A 30 16.78 -4.99 2.10
CA THR A 30 15.81 -5.90 1.47
C THR A 30 14.92 -5.09 0.55
N ASP A 31 14.65 -5.63 -0.64
CA ASP A 31 13.71 -5.02 -1.57
C ASP A 31 12.28 -5.41 -1.22
N HIS A 32 11.48 -4.43 -0.83
CA HIS A 32 10.06 -4.56 -0.51
C HIS A 32 9.16 -4.00 -1.62
N CYS A 33 9.73 -3.66 -2.78
CA CYS A 33 9.04 -3.00 -3.87
C CYS A 33 8.30 -4.00 -4.77
N SER A 34 6.99 -3.82 -4.95
CA SER A 34 6.21 -4.63 -5.92
C SER A 34 6.31 -4.13 -7.37
N CYS A 35 7.11 -3.09 -7.62
CA CYS A 35 7.20 -2.47 -8.95
C CYS A 35 8.03 -3.30 -9.91
N GLN A 36 7.44 -3.74 -11.02
CA GLN A 36 8.13 -4.51 -12.06
C GLN A 36 8.95 -3.65 -13.04
N LYS A 37 8.89 -2.31 -12.92
CA LYS A 37 9.58 -1.38 -13.83
C LYS A 37 11.00 -1.09 -13.35
N ALA A 38 11.94 -0.99 -14.29
CA ALA A 38 13.27 -0.45 -14.04
C ALA A 38 13.14 1.03 -13.60
N CYS A 39 13.32 1.28 -12.29
CA CYS A 39 13.09 2.58 -11.67
C CYS A 39 14.27 2.96 -10.78
N LYS A 40 14.72 4.23 -10.86
CA LYS A 40 15.82 4.75 -10.01
C LYS A 40 15.51 4.78 -8.50
N TYR A 41 14.24 4.67 -8.13
CA TYR A 41 13.75 4.63 -6.75
C TYR A 41 13.25 3.25 -6.34
N HIS A 42 13.55 2.22 -7.12
CA HIS A 42 13.21 0.84 -6.76
C HIS A 42 13.87 0.47 -5.42
N GLY A 43 13.13 -0.21 -4.54
CA GLY A 43 13.52 -0.49 -3.15
C GLY A 43 13.59 0.73 -2.21
N LYS A 44 13.48 1.97 -2.71
CA LYS A 44 13.56 3.22 -1.93
C LYS A 44 12.17 3.72 -1.56
N CYS A 45 11.52 3.01 -0.63
CA CYS A 45 10.11 3.22 -0.31
C CYS A 45 9.77 4.65 0.14
N ILE A 46 10.64 5.29 0.92
CA ILE A 46 10.38 6.64 1.46
C ILE A 46 10.37 7.67 0.33
N GLU A 47 11.39 7.66 -0.52
CA GLU A 47 11.54 8.56 -1.67
C GLU A 47 10.44 8.31 -2.70
N CYS A 48 10.13 7.04 -2.98
CA CYS A 48 9.04 6.66 -3.87
C CYS A 48 7.71 7.27 -3.39
N VAL A 49 7.33 7.05 -2.13
CA VAL A 49 6.08 7.60 -1.58
C VAL A 49 6.07 9.13 -1.60
N ALA A 50 7.18 9.78 -1.24
CA ALA A 50 7.28 11.23 -1.24
C ALA A 50 7.05 11.83 -2.64
N ILE A 51 7.62 11.23 -3.68
CA ILE A 51 7.49 11.70 -5.07
C ILE A 51 6.06 11.52 -5.58
N HIS A 52 5.47 10.34 -5.38
CA HIS A 52 4.08 10.11 -5.78
C HIS A 52 3.10 11.03 -5.04
N ARG A 53 3.35 11.32 -3.77
CA ARG A 53 2.58 12.30 -3.00
C ARG A 53 2.71 13.72 -3.55
N ALA A 54 3.90 14.12 -3.99
CA ALA A 54 4.15 15.43 -4.57
C ALA A 54 3.47 15.60 -5.93
N HIS A 55 3.57 14.58 -6.80
CA HIS A 55 3.03 14.64 -8.16
C HIS A 55 1.51 14.43 -8.22
N ARG A 56 0.94 13.68 -7.28
CA ARG A 56 -0.51 13.40 -7.18
C ARG A 56 -1.15 12.79 -8.44
N GLU A 57 -0.35 12.23 -9.34
CA GLU A 57 -0.83 11.67 -10.60
C GLU A 57 -1.38 10.24 -10.41
N HIS A 58 -0.61 9.36 -9.77
CA HIS A 58 -1.07 8.03 -9.40
C HIS A 58 -0.42 7.48 -8.13
N LEU A 59 -1.00 6.42 -7.56
CA LEU A 59 -0.45 5.75 -6.39
C LEU A 59 0.85 4.99 -6.69
N PRO A 60 1.76 4.84 -5.70
CA PRO A 60 2.86 3.88 -5.75
C PRO A 60 2.34 2.45 -5.93
N ASN A 61 3.09 1.59 -6.61
CA ASN A 61 2.68 0.19 -6.84
C ASN A 61 2.37 -0.56 -5.53
N CYS A 62 3.12 -0.31 -4.46
CA CYS A 62 2.90 -0.95 -3.16
C CYS A 62 1.53 -0.64 -2.54
N PHE A 63 0.85 0.43 -2.98
CA PHE A 63 -0.48 0.80 -2.47
C PHE A 63 -1.62 0.33 -3.38
N ARG A 64 -1.31 -0.09 -4.61
CA ARG A 64 -2.34 -0.45 -5.59
C ARG A 64 -3.16 -1.65 -5.15
N SER A 65 -2.55 -2.69 -4.57
CA SER A 65 -3.29 -3.87 -4.09
C SER A 65 -4.36 -3.50 -3.07
N MET A 66 -3.99 -2.73 -2.03
CA MET A 66 -4.92 -2.28 -0.99
C MET A 66 -6.09 -1.47 -1.52
N VAL A 67 -5.85 -0.65 -2.56
CA VAL A 67 -6.89 0.18 -3.18
C VAL A 67 -7.73 -0.65 -4.15
N ASN A 68 -7.11 -1.55 -4.90
CA ASN A 68 -7.80 -2.47 -5.81
C ASN A 68 -8.81 -3.35 -5.05
N GLU A 69 -8.48 -3.85 -3.85
CA GLU A 69 -9.43 -4.58 -2.99
C GLU A 69 -10.69 -3.76 -2.66
N ARG A 70 -10.60 -2.42 -2.65
CA ARG A 70 -11.75 -1.52 -2.41
C ARG A 70 -12.50 -1.23 -3.70
N ILE A 71 -11.78 -1.01 -4.79
CA ILE A 71 -12.35 -0.81 -6.13
C ILE A 71 -13.15 -2.05 -6.55
N GLU A 72 -12.60 -3.25 -6.31
CA GLU A 72 -13.25 -4.53 -6.60
C GLU A 72 -14.62 -4.61 -5.91
N LYS A 73 -14.67 -4.38 -4.58
CA LYS A 73 -15.92 -4.35 -3.81
C LYS A 73 -16.93 -3.30 -4.28
N LEU A 74 -16.45 -2.16 -4.81
CA LEU A 74 -17.34 -1.16 -5.39
C LEU A 74 -17.88 -1.61 -6.75
N SER A 75 -17.04 -2.25 -7.55
CA SER A 75 -17.41 -2.75 -8.87
C SER A 75 -18.45 -3.89 -8.79
N GLU A 76 -18.45 -4.67 -7.70
CA GLU A 76 -19.48 -5.68 -7.42
C GLU A 76 -20.90 -5.10 -7.41
N LEU A 77 -21.09 -3.82 -7.05
CA LEU A 77 -22.41 -3.17 -7.01
C LEU A 77 -23.09 -3.08 -8.37
N THR A 78 -22.32 -3.21 -9.46
CA THR A 78 -22.81 -3.17 -10.83
C THR A 78 -22.46 -4.45 -11.58
N GLU A 79 -22.25 -5.58 -10.89
CA GLU A 79 -21.80 -6.84 -11.51
C GLU A 79 -20.54 -6.63 -12.36
N HIS A 80 -19.63 -5.74 -11.90
CA HIS A 80 -18.41 -5.33 -12.60
C HIS A 80 -18.58 -4.59 -13.94
N THR A 81 -19.81 -4.33 -14.40
CA THR A 81 -20.06 -3.59 -15.66
C THR A 81 -19.46 -2.18 -15.67
N ALA A 82 -19.19 -1.58 -14.51
CA ALA A 82 -18.45 -0.32 -14.41
C ALA A 82 -17.02 -0.40 -14.96
N LEU A 83 -16.36 -1.57 -14.92
CA LEU A 83 -15.01 -1.75 -15.45
C LEU A 83 -15.00 -1.68 -16.99
N GLU A 84 -16.00 -2.27 -17.64
CA GLU A 84 -16.18 -2.22 -19.11
C GLU A 84 -16.34 -0.79 -19.64
N GLN A 85 -16.83 0.13 -18.80
CA GLN A 85 -16.98 1.54 -19.15
C GLN A 85 -15.66 2.32 -19.03
N ILE A 86 -14.72 1.83 -18.22
CA ILE A 86 -13.40 2.44 -17.99
C ILE A 86 -12.36 1.92 -19.00
N GLU A 87 -12.53 0.69 -19.49
CA GLU A 87 -11.63 0.06 -20.48
C GLU A 87 -11.79 0.60 -21.92
N LYS A 88 -12.66 1.60 -22.13
CA LYS A 88 -12.88 2.28 -23.42
C LYS A 88 -11.93 3.45 -23.63
#